data_AF-A0A2T0TRX7-F1
#
_entry.id   AF-A0A2T0TRX7-F1
#
_cell.length_a   1.000
_cell.length_b   1.000
_cell.length_c   1.000
_cell.angle_alpha   90.00
_cell.angle_beta   90.00
_cell.angle_gamma   90.00
#
_symmetry.space_group_name_H-M   'P 1'
#
loop_
_entity.id
_entity.type
_entity.pdbx_description
1 polymer ?
#
loop_
_entity_poly.entity_id
_entity_poly.type
_entity_poly.pdbx_seq_one_letter_code
_entity_poly.pdbx_strand_id
1 'polypeptide(L)'
;MAFLLCADFSLFPDDTALGPGFTFAAMDFQDVPGGSVVSFVNATAGERGLQFPHSGLEIGLPVPVRWARLRIGQFAGPYTVDGLDLAGAAVSTFAMNFPNTYRNVRLRGPDLFTIRFTGGDSEGSVVSVCVPVP
;
A
#
# COMPACT_ATOMS: atom_id res chain seq x y z
N MET A 1 -3.26 15.77 -19.36
CA MET A 1 -4.67 15.57 -18.95
C MET A 1 -4.56 14.62 -17.80
N ALA A 2 -4.86 15.06 -16.57
CA ALA A 2 -4.57 14.21 -15.42
C ALA A 2 -5.45 12.95 -15.46
N PHE A 3 -4.83 11.78 -15.56
CA PHE A 3 -5.50 10.48 -15.46
C PHE A 3 -5.13 9.82 -14.12
N LEU A 4 -5.92 8.83 -13.72
CA LEU A 4 -5.71 8.09 -12.48
C LEU A 4 -5.01 6.78 -12.81
N LEU A 5 -3.79 6.61 -12.31
CA LEU A 5 -3.03 5.37 -12.42
C LEU A 5 -3.29 4.53 -11.18
N CYS A 6 -3.79 3.31 -11.36
CA CYS A 6 -4.21 2.44 -10.26
C CYS A 6 -3.50 1.09 -10.32
N ALA A 7 -2.82 0.74 -9.24
CA ALA A 7 -2.50 -0.64 -8.90
C ALA A 7 -3.71 -1.24 -8.19
N ASP A 8 -4.45 -2.12 -8.86
CA ASP A 8 -5.60 -2.85 -8.30
C ASP A 8 -5.28 -4.34 -8.17
N PHE A 9 -5.12 -4.80 -6.93
CA PHE A 9 -4.74 -6.18 -6.63
C PHE A 9 -5.90 -7.16 -6.76
N SER A 10 -7.14 -6.69 -6.90
CA SER A 10 -8.29 -7.56 -7.15
C SER A 10 -8.23 -8.27 -8.51
N LEU A 11 -7.34 -7.81 -9.39
CA LEU A 11 -7.07 -8.39 -10.70
C LEU A 11 -6.25 -9.69 -10.65
N PHE A 12 -5.53 -9.94 -9.55
CA PHE A 12 -4.72 -11.14 -9.39
C PHE A 12 -5.55 -12.29 -8.79
N PRO A 13 -5.28 -13.55 -9.17
CA PRO A 13 -5.79 -14.71 -8.44
C PRO A 13 -5.43 -14.66 -6.95
N ASP A 14 -6.22 -15.36 -6.15
CA ASP A 14 -5.85 -15.62 -4.75
C ASP A 14 -4.53 -16.39 -4.66
N ASP A 15 -3.83 -16.25 -3.54
CA ASP A 15 -2.51 -16.84 -3.27
C ASP A 15 -1.40 -16.46 -4.27
N THR A 16 -1.56 -15.35 -5.02
CA THR A 16 -0.53 -14.90 -5.96
C THR A 16 0.63 -14.25 -5.21
N ALA A 17 1.79 -14.92 -5.16
CA ALA A 17 3.02 -14.34 -4.64
C ALA A 17 3.56 -13.23 -5.57
N LEU A 18 3.87 -12.06 -5.03
CA LEU A 18 4.38 -10.92 -5.79
C LEU A 18 5.69 -10.36 -5.21
N GLY A 19 5.88 -10.43 -3.90
CA GLY A 19 7.07 -9.96 -3.20
C GLY A 19 8.34 -10.79 -3.47
N PRO A 20 9.50 -10.36 -2.97
CA PRO A 20 9.68 -9.20 -2.08
C PRO A 20 9.80 -7.86 -2.81
N GLY A 21 9.86 -7.85 -4.14
CA GLY A 21 9.98 -6.63 -4.94
C GLY A 21 9.40 -6.83 -6.32
N PHE A 22 8.52 -5.91 -6.75
CA PHE A 22 7.86 -5.99 -8.05
C PHE A 22 7.34 -4.62 -8.50
N THR A 23 7.14 -4.46 -9.81
CA THR A 23 6.52 -3.26 -10.38
C THR A 23 5.11 -3.59 -10.86
N PHE A 24 4.12 -2.79 -10.46
CA PHE A 24 2.75 -2.93 -10.93
C PHE A 24 2.11 -1.56 -11.13
N ALA A 25 1.44 -1.37 -12.27
CA ALA A 25 0.89 -0.07 -12.68
C ALA A 25 1.91 1.07 -12.59
N ALA A 26 3.16 0.82 -13.00
CA ALA A 26 4.30 1.74 -12.92
C ALA A 26 4.63 2.27 -11.50
N MET A 27 4.16 1.58 -10.46
CA MET A 27 4.58 1.79 -9.08
C MET A 27 5.48 0.63 -8.67
N ASP A 28 6.54 0.94 -7.91
CA ASP A 28 7.48 -0.06 -7.42
C ASP A 28 7.11 -0.44 -5.99
N PHE A 29 6.84 -1.72 -5.77
CA PHE A 29 6.49 -2.29 -4.48
C PHE A 29 7.69 -3.04 -3.92
N GLN A 30 8.03 -2.77 -2.66
CA GLN A 30 9.18 -3.37 -2.01
C GLN A 30 8.85 -3.70 -0.56
N ASP A 31 8.95 -4.98 -0.20
CA ASP A 31 8.84 -5.42 1.19
C ASP A 31 9.99 -4.85 2.01
N VAL A 32 9.67 -4.32 3.20
CA VAL A 32 10.69 -3.84 4.13
C VAL A 32 11.45 -5.06 4.68
N PRO A 33 12.79 -5.09 4.62
CA PRO A 33 13.57 -6.21 5.13
C PRO A 33 13.28 -6.52 6.60
N GLY A 34 13.25 -7.80 6.97
CA GLY A 34 13.03 -8.26 8.35
C GLY A 34 11.73 -9.02 8.58
N GLY A 35 10.87 -9.16 7.57
CA GLY A 35 9.69 -10.04 7.59
C GLY A 35 10.03 -11.50 7.28
N SER A 36 9.30 -12.44 7.88
CA SER A 36 9.39 -13.88 7.60
C SER A 36 8.51 -14.34 6.44
N VAL A 37 7.55 -13.51 6.05
CA VAL A 37 6.62 -13.71 4.94
C VAL A 37 6.95 -12.66 3.87
N VAL A 38 6.66 -12.94 2.60
CA VAL A 38 6.77 -11.97 1.50
C VAL A 38 5.38 -11.56 1.03
N SER A 39 5.25 -10.39 0.41
CA SER A 39 3.96 -9.91 -0.05
C SER A 39 3.30 -10.84 -1.06
N PHE A 40 2.02 -11.13 -0.86
CA PHE A 40 1.20 -11.95 -1.74
C PHE A 40 -0.24 -11.46 -1.74
N VAL A 41 -0.99 -11.78 -2.79
CA VAL A 41 -2.41 -11.45 -2.88
C VAL A 41 -3.20 -12.50 -2.11
N ASN A 42 -4.02 -12.06 -1.17
CA ASN A 42 -4.88 -12.92 -0.36
C ASN A 42 -6.34 -12.43 -0.42
N ALA A 43 -7.28 -13.35 -0.55
CA ALA A 43 -8.70 -13.12 -0.42
C ALA A 43 -9.10 -13.13 1.06
N THR A 44 -9.53 -11.99 1.59
CA THR A 44 -9.98 -11.86 2.98
C THR A 44 -11.25 -11.04 3.04
N ALA A 45 -12.25 -11.52 3.78
CA ALA A 45 -13.54 -10.83 3.98
C ALA A 45 -14.20 -10.29 2.68
N GLY A 46 -14.03 -11.01 1.55
CA GLY A 46 -14.66 -10.69 0.27
C GLY A 46 -13.87 -9.76 -0.66
N GLU A 47 -12.69 -9.27 -0.27
CA GLU A 47 -11.79 -8.53 -1.17
C GLU A 47 -10.47 -9.28 -1.35
N ARG A 48 -9.80 -9.02 -2.47
CA ARG A 48 -8.44 -9.51 -2.75
C ARG A 48 -7.50 -8.33 -2.68
N GLY A 49 -6.50 -8.43 -1.81
CA GLY A 49 -5.50 -7.39 -1.63
C GLY A 49 -4.13 -7.97 -1.35
N LEU A 50 -3.10 -7.18 -1.63
CA LEU A 50 -1.72 -7.49 -1.29
C LEU A 50 -1.58 -7.47 0.24
N GLN A 51 -1.43 -8.64 0.85
CA GLN A 51 -0.96 -8.75 2.22
C GLN A 51 0.55 -8.54 2.25
N PHE A 52 1.02 -7.79 3.23
CA PHE A 52 2.44 -7.44 3.37
C PHE A 52 2.98 -7.86 4.73
N PRO A 53 4.31 -8.06 4.87
CA PRO A 53 4.91 -8.56 6.11
C PRO A 53 4.80 -7.53 7.24
N HIS A 54 4.86 -7.96 8.51
CA HIS A 54 4.85 -7.03 9.65
C HIS A 54 5.90 -5.90 9.57
N SER A 55 7.08 -6.21 9.00
CA SER A 55 8.14 -5.20 8.78
C SER A 55 7.69 -4.04 7.90
N GLY A 56 6.71 -4.26 7.03
CA GLY A 56 6.09 -3.24 6.21
C GLY A 56 6.26 -3.45 4.71
N LEU A 57 5.75 -2.47 3.97
CA LEU A 57 5.78 -2.38 2.51
C LEU A 57 6.04 -0.93 2.11
N GLU A 58 6.91 -0.72 1.15
CA GLU A 58 7.11 0.58 0.50
C GLU A 58 6.58 0.53 -0.93
N ILE A 59 5.95 1.63 -1.33
CA ILE A 59 5.43 1.85 -2.67
C ILE A 59 6.05 3.13 -3.22
N GLY A 60 6.97 2.99 -4.17
CA GLY A 60 7.53 4.09 -4.96
C GLY A 60 6.53 4.51 -6.03
N LEU A 61 6.15 5.80 -6.03
CA LEU A 61 5.28 6.37 -7.04
C LEU A 61 6.09 6.81 -8.27
N PRO A 62 5.53 6.72 -9.49
CA PRO A 62 6.26 7.06 -10.71
C PRO A 62 6.64 8.54 -10.81
N VAL A 63 5.87 9.41 -10.14
CA VAL A 63 6.09 10.85 -10.05
C VAL A 63 5.60 11.35 -8.69
N PRO A 64 6.13 12.48 -8.17
CA PRO A 64 5.56 13.13 -6.99
C PRO A 64 4.12 13.58 -7.25
N VAL A 65 3.22 13.31 -6.30
CA VAL A 65 1.80 13.64 -6.39
C VAL A 65 1.30 14.39 -5.16
N ARG A 66 0.16 15.07 -5.29
CA ARG A 66 -0.45 15.78 -4.15
C ARG A 66 -1.29 14.89 -3.24
N TRP A 67 -1.69 13.72 -3.74
CA TRP A 67 -2.53 12.79 -3.01
C TRP A 67 -2.48 11.39 -3.63
N ALA A 68 -2.79 10.39 -2.82
CA ALA A 68 -3.07 9.02 -3.24
C ALA A 68 -4.40 8.56 -2.63
N ARG A 69 -5.19 7.78 -3.39
CA ARG A 69 -6.37 7.07 -2.89
C ARG A 69 -6.00 5.61 -2.67
N LEU A 70 -6.28 5.12 -1.48
CA LEU A 70 -5.99 3.74 -1.09
C LEU A 70 -7.28 3.03 -0.67
N ARG A 71 -7.39 1.74 -1.01
CA ARG A 71 -8.31 0.79 -0.38
C ARG A 71 -7.45 -0.17 0.43
N ILE A 72 -7.56 -0.13 1.75
CA ILE A 72 -6.67 -0.87 2.66
C ILE A 72 -7.45 -1.61 3.73
N GLY A 73 -6.95 -2.75 4.21
CA GLY A 73 -7.61 -3.64 5.18
C GLY A 73 -6.73 -3.97 6.38
N GLN A 74 -7.35 -4.31 7.52
CA GLN A 74 -6.67 -4.71 8.75
C GLN A 74 -7.38 -5.93 9.35
N PHE A 75 -6.66 -7.06 9.50
CA PHE A 75 -7.24 -8.31 10.02
C PHE A 75 -6.49 -8.92 11.22
N ALA A 76 -5.18 -8.71 11.37
CA ALA A 76 -4.43 -9.10 12.57
C ALA A 76 -4.13 -7.91 13.50
N GLY A 77 -3.18 -7.04 13.10
CA GLY A 77 -2.64 -5.98 13.94
C GLY A 77 -2.82 -4.58 13.34
N PRO A 78 -2.77 -3.51 14.15
CA PRO A 78 -2.76 -2.14 13.63
C PRO A 78 -1.49 -1.86 12.80
N TYR A 79 -1.57 -0.89 11.91
CA TYR A 79 -0.42 -0.40 11.14
C TYR A 79 -0.56 1.09 10.81
N THR A 80 0.57 1.70 10.45
CA THR A 80 0.60 3.07 9.93
C THR A 80 0.77 3.07 8.43
N VAL A 81 0.25 4.11 7.80
CA VAL A 81 0.49 4.44 6.40
C VAL A 81 1.04 5.84 6.33
N ASP A 82 2.32 5.95 6.01
CA ASP A 82 3.05 7.19 5.91
C ASP A 82 3.25 7.55 4.44
N GLY A 83 2.89 8.78 4.10
CA GLY A 83 3.26 9.37 2.83
C GLY A 83 4.54 10.18 3.00
N LEU A 84 5.57 9.83 2.23
CA LEU A 84 6.91 10.42 2.31
C LEU A 84 7.20 11.25 1.06
N ASP A 85 8.00 12.30 1.21
CA ASP A 85 8.56 13.05 0.08
C ASP A 85 9.82 12.40 -0.49
N LEU A 86 10.41 13.04 -1.53
CA LEU A 86 11.66 12.60 -2.16
C LEU A 86 12.86 12.56 -1.21
N ALA A 87 12.84 13.31 -0.11
CA ALA A 87 13.88 13.29 0.92
C ALA A 87 13.63 12.21 2.00
N GLY A 88 12.52 11.47 1.89
CA GLY A 88 12.10 10.46 2.87
C GLY A 88 11.43 11.05 4.11
N ALA A 89 11.11 12.35 4.12
CA ALA A 89 10.40 12.97 5.23
C ALA A 89 8.89 12.70 5.13
N ALA A 90 8.25 12.38 6.25
CA ALA A 90 6.82 12.15 6.29
C ALA A 90 6.06 13.47 6.07
N VAL A 91 5.30 13.53 4.99
CA VAL A 91 4.39 14.64 4.65
C VAL A 91 2.94 14.34 5.04
N SER A 92 2.62 13.08 5.35
CA SER A 92 1.33 12.66 5.87
C SER A 92 1.41 11.33 6.58
N THR A 93 0.52 11.11 7.55
CA THR A 93 0.41 9.84 8.28
C THR A 93 -1.06 9.51 8.50
N PHE A 94 -1.40 8.24 8.32
CA PHE A 94 -2.70 7.67 8.65
C PHE A 94 -2.50 6.41 9.50
N ALA A 95 -3.25 6.27 10.59
CA ALA A 95 -3.22 5.06 11.40
C ALA A 95 -4.43 4.17 11.07
N MET A 96 -4.17 2.94 10.62
CA MET A 96 -5.20 1.92 10.47
C MET A 96 -5.33 1.17 11.80
N ASN A 97 -6.35 1.55 12.58
CA ASN A 97 -6.72 0.89 13.83
C ASN A 97 -8.24 0.60 13.85
N PHE A 98 -8.70 -0.04 12.78
CA PHE A 98 -10.08 -0.48 12.61
C PHE A 98 -10.03 -1.98 12.31
N PRO A 99 -10.16 -2.85 13.32
CA PRO A 99 -10.00 -4.29 13.13
C PRO A 99 -11.11 -4.87 12.23
N ASN A 100 -10.76 -5.91 11.47
CA ASN A 100 -11.64 -6.70 10.61
C ASN A 100 -12.41 -5.87 9.59
N THR A 101 -11.77 -4.85 9.01
CA THR A 101 -12.42 -3.98 8.05
C THR A 101 -11.48 -3.47 6.99
N TYR A 102 -12.08 -3.04 5.89
CA TYR A 102 -11.40 -2.29 4.85
C TYR A 102 -11.85 -0.82 4.87
N ARG A 103 -10.92 0.10 4.65
CA ARG A 103 -11.15 1.55 4.58
C ARG A 103 -10.71 2.13 3.24
N ASN A 104 -11.45 3.13 2.77
CA ASN A 104 -10.97 4.02 1.73
C ASN A 104 -10.24 5.19 2.39
N VAL A 105 -8.97 5.37 2.06
CA VAL A 105 -8.10 6.40 2.64
C VAL A 105 -7.61 7.32 1.54
N ARG A 106 -7.52 8.61 1.84
CA ARG A 106 -6.85 9.57 0.95
C ARG A 106 -5.66 10.19 1.69
N LEU A 107 -4.46 9.74 1.36
CA LEU A 107 -3.22 10.41 1.79
C LEU A 107 -3.06 11.69 0.97
N ARG A 108 -2.62 12.77 1.63
CA ARG A 108 -2.41 14.08 1.01
C ARG A 108 -1.09 14.64 1.50
N GLY A 109 -0.26 15.11 0.59
CA GLY A 109 1.02 15.75 0.90
C GLY A 109 1.47 16.58 -0.31
N PRO A 110 2.23 17.68 -0.13
CA PRO A 110 2.60 18.56 -1.23
C PRO A 110 3.43 17.86 -2.32
N ASP A 111 4.27 16.88 -1.96
CA ASP A 111 5.18 16.16 -2.85
C ASP A 111 5.27 14.66 -2.46
N LEU A 112 4.12 14.01 -2.31
CA LEU A 112 4.06 12.59 -1.97
C LEU A 112 4.74 11.75 -3.05
N PHE A 113 5.79 11.02 -2.69
CA PHE A 113 6.60 10.21 -3.60
C PHE A 113 6.69 8.75 -3.20
N THR A 114 6.70 8.46 -1.90
CA THR A 114 6.68 7.09 -1.38
C THR A 114 5.50 6.91 -0.43
N ILE A 115 4.84 5.76 -0.48
CA ILE A 115 3.86 5.34 0.52
C ILE A 115 4.46 4.18 1.30
N ARG A 116 4.64 4.34 2.61
CA ARG A 116 5.20 3.33 3.49
C ARG A 116 4.14 2.80 4.45
N PHE A 117 4.00 1.48 4.50
CA PHE A 117 3.21 0.76 5.48
C PHE A 117 4.15 0.17 6.53
N THR A 118 3.79 0.25 7.81
CA THR A 118 4.58 -0.32 8.91
C THR A 118 3.69 -1.03 9.93
N GLY A 119 3.98 -2.28 10.27
CA GLY A 119 3.19 -3.10 11.19
C GLY A 119 2.22 -4.04 10.47
N GLY A 120 1.05 -4.30 11.06
CA GLY A 120 -0.02 -5.06 10.41
C GLY A 120 0.01 -6.57 10.65
N ASP A 121 0.99 -7.08 11.39
CA ASP A 121 1.12 -8.50 11.78
C ASP A 121 0.96 -9.48 10.61
N SER A 122 1.47 -9.10 9.43
CA SER A 122 1.38 -9.87 8.18
C SER A 122 -0.02 -10.02 7.58
N GLU A 123 -1.03 -9.33 8.14
CA GLU A 123 -2.40 -9.29 7.61
C GLU A 123 -2.90 -7.85 7.36
N GLY A 124 -1.98 -6.89 7.33
CA GLY A 124 -2.24 -5.60 6.70
C GLY A 124 -2.41 -5.83 5.21
N SER A 125 -3.46 -5.27 4.61
CA SER A 125 -3.83 -5.54 3.21
C SER A 125 -3.98 -4.27 2.40
N VAL A 126 -3.44 -4.24 1.19
CA VAL A 126 -3.61 -3.18 0.19
C VAL A 126 -4.38 -3.73 -0.99
N VAL A 127 -5.64 -3.34 -1.15
CA VAL A 127 -6.49 -3.76 -2.27
C VAL A 127 -6.20 -2.91 -3.49
N SER A 128 -6.08 -1.60 -3.32
CA SER A 128 -5.71 -0.71 -4.42
C SER A 128 -5.00 0.55 -3.99
N VAL A 129 -4.15 1.06 -4.89
CA VAL A 129 -3.44 2.33 -4.78
C VAL A 129 -3.63 3.09 -6.08
N CYS A 130 -4.23 4.27 -6.01
CA CYS A 130 -4.52 5.12 -7.15
C CYS A 130 -3.94 6.52 -6.97
N VAL A 131 -3.16 6.99 -7.95
CA VAL A 131 -2.50 8.31 -7.92
C VAL A 131 -2.79 9.11 -9.19
N PRO A 132 -2.92 10.45 -9.11
CA PRO A 132 -3.08 11.31 -10.27
C PRO A 132 -1.74 11.47 -11.00
N VAL A 133 -1.71 11.22 -12.31
CA VAL A 133 -0.53 11.42 -13.16
C VAL A 133 -0.84 12.53 -14.19
N PRO A 134 0.03 13.54 -14.38
CA PRO A 134 -0.23 14.73 -15.24
C PRO A 134 -0.54 14.44 -16.72
#